data_AF-A0A0C3P2V0-F1
#
_entry.id   AF-A0A0C3P2V0-F1
#
_cell.length_a   1.000
_cell.length_b   1.000
_cell.length_c   1.000
_cell.angle_alpha   90.00
_cell.angle_beta   90.00
_cell.angle_gamma   90.00
#
_symmetry.space_group_name_H-M   'P 1'
#
loop_
_entity.id
_entity.type
_entity.pdbx_description
1 polymer ?
#
loop_
_entity_poly.entity_id
_entity_poly.type
_entity_poly.pdbx_seq_one_letter_code
_entity_poly.pdbx_strand_id
1 'polypeptide(L)'
;MMANAIDEKERNRIHFGKRVTAIGQRSDGPGIEISVNSESRVCSHVISTLPLPVLRTIDMKDAGMNILQKNALRQLQYGPPVKIAILFKEP
;
A
#
# COMPACT_ATOMS: atom_id res chain seq x y z
N MET A 1 -14.59 2.50 -10.59
CA MET A 1 -15.10 3.86 -10.90
C MET A 1 -14.20 5.03 -10.43
N MET A 2 -12.89 4.82 -10.26
CA MET A 2 -11.89 5.91 -10.25
C MET A 2 -10.55 5.35 -10.73
N ALA A 3 -10.22 4.13 -10.27
CA ALA A 3 -9.17 3.30 -10.87
C ALA A 3 -9.35 3.11 -12.38
N ASN A 4 -10.57 2.77 -12.85
CA ASN A 4 -10.85 2.61 -14.29
C ASN A 4 -10.59 3.90 -15.09
N ALA A 5 -10.97 5.07 -14.54
CA ALA A 5 -10.76 6.35 -15.22
C ALA A 5 -9.27 6.75 -15.31
N ILE A 6 -8.44 6.28 -14.37
CA ILE A 6 -6.99 6.49 -14.38
C ILE A 6 -6.32 5.53 -15.37
N ASP A 7 -6.74 4.26 -15.38
CA ASP A 7 -6.20 3.23 -16.26
C ASP A 7 -6.56 3.46 -17.74
N GLU A 8 -7.68 4.15 -18.01
CA GLU A 8 -8.09 4.58 -19.35
C GLU A 8 -7.11 5.55 -20.02
N LYS A 9 -6.40 6.39 -19.24
CA LYS A 9 -5.44 7.37 -19.79
C LYS A 9 -4.11 6.74 -20.19
N GLU A 10 -3.65 5.74 -19.45
CA GLU A 10 -2.37 5.06 -19.70
C GLU A 10 -2.49 3.57 -19.35
N ARG A 11 -2.75 2.77 -20.39
CA ARG A 11 -2.99 1.33 -20.27
C ARG A 11 -1.86 0.61 -19.54
N ASN A 12 -2.23 -0.39 -18.72
CA ASN A 12 -1.35 -1.36 -18.06
C ASN A 12 -0.44 -0.84 -16.94
N ARG A 13 -0.73 0.32 -16.34
CA ARG A 13 0.03 0.81 -15.17
C ARG A 13 -0.48 0.24 -13.85
N ILE A 14 -1.75 -0.13 -13.77
CA ILE A 14 -2.35 -0.70 -12.56
C ILE A 14 -2.32 -2.22 -12.64
N HIS A 15 -1.64 -2.86 -11.70
CA HIS A 15 -1.62 -4.31 -11.60
C HIS A 15 -2.49 -4.79 -10.44
N PHE A 16 -3.71 -5.25 -10.75
CA PHE A 16 -4.62 -5.82 -9.76
C PHE A 16 -4.17 -7.21 -9.30
N GLY A 17 -4.62 -7.62 -8.11
CA GLY A 17 -4.29 -8.91 -7.50
C GLY A 17 -2.83 -9.04 -7.05
N LYS A 18 -2.00 -8.01 -7.22
CA LYS A 18 -0.58 -7.97 -6.85
C LYS A 18 -0.43 -7.33 -5.46
N ARG A 19 -0.39 -8.15 -4.40
CA ARG A 19 -0.24 -7.68 -3.02
C ARG A 19 1.24 -7.54 -2.68
N VAL A 20 1.64 -6.36 -2.21
CA VAL A 20 2.97 -6.13 -1.63
C VAL A 20 3.05 -6.77 -0.25
N THR A 21 4.11 -7.52 0.01
CA THR A 21 4.35 -8.21 1.29
C THR A 21 5.62 -7.76 2.01
N ALA A 22 6.61 -7.23 1.30
CA ALA A 22 7.81 -6.66 1.91
C ALA A 22 8.32 -5.45 1.10
N ILE A 23 8.94 -4.50 1.79
CA ILE A 23 9.62 -3.33 1.22
C ILE A 23 10.92 -3.13 1.99
N GLY A 24 12.06 -3.11 1.30
CA GLY A 24 13.36 -2.93 1.94
C GLY A 24 14.39 -2.32 1.01
N GLN A 25 15.45 -1.75 1.58
CA GLN A 25 16.62 -1.41 0.78
C GLN A 25 17.29 -2.68 0.27
N ARG A 26 17.71 -2.63 -0.98
CA ARG A 26 18.41 -3.75 -1.60
C ARG A 26 19.81 -3.89 -1.01
N SER A 27 20.26 -5.12 -0.75
CA SER A 27 21.61 -5.41 -0.26
C SER A 27 22.68 -5.23 -1.33
N ASP A 28 22.35 -5.58 -2.57
CA ASP A 28 23.32 -5.78 -3.66
C ASP A 28 23.39 -4.61 -4.65
N GLY A 29 23.01 -3.40 -4.24
CA GLY A 29 23.08 -2.19 -5.07
C GLY A 29 22.07 -1.11 -4.73
N PRO A 30 22.08 0.02 -5.47
CA PRO A 30 21.15 1.11 -5.22
C PRO A 30 19.72 0.71 -5.60
N GLY A 31 18.76 1.12 -4.76
CA GLY A 31 17.33 0.93 -5.01
C GLY A 31 16.59 0.28 -3.85
N ILE A 32 15.28 0.19 -4.01
CA ILE A 32 14.35 -0.40 -3.06
C ILE A 32 13.77 -1.65 -3.70
N GLU A 33 13.87 -2.77 -3.00
CA GLU A 33 13.24 -4.02 -3.40
C GLU A 33 11.85 -4.14 -2.78
N ILE A 34 10.89 -4.57 -3.60
CA ILE A 34 9.49 -4.77 -3.23
C ILE A 34 9.12 -6.21 -3.55
N SER A 35 8.63 -6.95 -2.56
CA SER A 35 8.12 -8.31 -2.75
C SER A 35 6.62 -8.29 -2.99
N VAL A 36 6.17 -8.96 -4.05
CA VAL A 36 4.79 -8.98 -4.55
C VAL A 36 4.40 -10.41 -4.89
N ASN A 37 3.53 -11.06 -4.08
CA ASN A 37 3.04 -12.42 -4.33
C ASN A 37 4.11 -13.42 -4.84
N SER A 38 5.30 -13.43 -4.24
CA SER A 38 6.48 -14.26 -4.60
C SER A 38 7.36 -13.78 -5.76
N GLU A 39 7.05 -12.65 -6.40
CA GLU A 39 7.96 -11.94 -7.30
C GLU A 39 8.64 -10.79 -6.54
N SER A 40 9.85 -10.37 -6.95
CA SER A 40 10.43 -9.12 -6.48
C SER A 40 10.56 -8.10 -7.62
N ARG A 41 10.46 -6.81 -7.26
CA ARG A 41 10.64 -5.68 -8.16
C ARG A 41 11.59 -4.68 -7.54
N VAL A 42 12.48 -4.13 -8.36
CA VAL A 42 13.40 -3.07 -7.94
C VAL A 42 12.89 -1.74 -8.45
N CYS A 43 12.76 -0.78 -7.55
CA CYS A 43 12.35 0.59 -7.85
C CYS A 43 13.37 1.58 -7.29
N SER A 44 13.51 2.75 -7.91
CA SER A 44 14.33 3.82 -7.35
C SER A 44 13.68 4.44 -6.11
N HIS A 45 12.34 4.52 -6.11
CA HIS A 45 11.53 5.10 -5.04
C HIS A 45 10.22 4.34 -4.89
N VAL A 46 9.66 4.36 -3.68
CA VAL A 46 8.36 3.75 -3.38
C VAL A 46 7.48 4.77 -2.70
N ILE A 47 6.26 4.94 -3.21
CA ILE A 47 5.23 5.78 -2.60
C ILE A 47 4.16 4.85 -2.04
N SER A 48 4.05 4.80 -0.72
CA SER A 48 2.97 4.06 -0.07
C SER A 48 1.73 4.94 0.06
N THR A 49 0.64 4.53 -0.59
CA THR A 49 -0.69 5.13 -0.42
C THR A 49 -1.61 4.24 0.41
N LEU A 50 -1.05 3.23 1.08
CA LEU A 50 -1.82 2.30 1.90
C LEU A 50 -2.25 2.96 3.21
N PRO A 51 -3.46 2.66 3.73
CA PRO A 51 -3.81 3.01 5.09
C PRO A 51 -2.77 2.44 6.06
N LEU A 52 -2.43 3.18 7.13
CA LEU A 52 -1.39 2.74 8.06
C LEU A 52 -1.65 1.35 8.66
N PRO A 53 -2.89 0.94 8.99
CA PRO A 53 -3.16 -0.40 9.50
C PRO A 53 -2.78 -1.50 8.51
N VAL A 54 -2.90 -1.25 7.20
CA VAL A 54 -2.48 -2.19 6.16
C VAL A 54 -0.97 -2.16 6.00
N LEU A 55 -0.36 -0.98 6.02
CA LEU A 55 1.09 -0.81 5.94
C LEU A 55 1.82 -1.55 7.08
N ARG A 56 1.24 -1.60 8.29
CA ARG A 56 1.75 -2.40 9.43
C ARG A 56 1.90 -3.90 9.14
N THR A 57 1.17 -4.42 8.16
CA THR A 57 1.19 -5.85 7.80
C THR A 57 2.29 -6.21 6.81
N ILE A 58 2.98 -5.21 6.27
CA ILE A 58 4.08 -5.38 5.31
C ILE A 58 5.40 -5.47 6.08
N ASP A 59 6.28 -6.38 5.69
CA ASP A 59 7.63 -6.42 6.27
C ASP A 59 8.43 -5.19 5.78
N MET A 60 8.82 -4.35 6.72
CA MET A 60 9.56 -3.11 6.49
C MET A 60 10.78 -2.98 7.39
N LYS A 61 11.33 -4.10 7.88
CA LYS A 61 12.52 -4.10 8.76
C LYS A 61 13.69 -3.36 8.13
N ASP A 62 13.91 -3.58 6.84
CA ASP A 62 15.03 -3.02 6.07
C ASP A 62 14.66 -1.75 5.30
N ALA A 63 13.51 -1.12 5.62
CA ALA A 63 13.06 0.12 4.98
C ALA A 63 13.70 1.39 5.56
N GLY A 64 14.67 1.27 6.48
CA GLY A 64 15.38 2.41 7.06
C GLY A 64 14.55 3.30 7.99
N MET A 65 13.43 2.80 8.52
CA MET A 65 12.57 3.59 9.42
C MET A 65 13.21 3.79 10.80
N ASN A 66 13.15 5.02 11.29
CA ASN A 66 13.57 5.35 12.66
C ASN A 66 12.54 4.85 13.70
N ILE A 67 12.93 4.88 14.98
CA ILE A 67 12.11 4.39 16.09
C ILE A 67 10.78 5.14 16.19
N LEU A 68 10.78 6.46 15.98
CA LEU A 68 9.57 7.28 16.04
C LEU A 68 8.57 6.89 14.94
N GLN A 69 9.06 6.64 13.72
CA GLN A 69 8.25 6.19 12.59
C GLN A 69 7.66 4.80 12.85
N LYS A 70 8.46 3.86 13.38
CA LYS A 70 7.99 2.52 13.77
C LYS A 70 6.91 2.60 14.85
N ASN A 71 7.08 3.48 15.84
CA ASN A 71 6.10 3.71 16.89
C ASN A 71 4.82 4.37 16.37
N ALA A 72 4.94 5.41 15.56
CA ALA A 72 3.80 6.06 14.92
C ALA A 72 2.99 5.07 14.07
N LEU A 73 3.70 4.23 13.31
CA LEU A 73 3.09 3.15 12.56
C LEU A 73 2.34 2.18 13.46
N ARG A 74 2.69 1.93 14.72
CA ARG A 74 1.92 1.06 15.62
C ARG A 74 0.79 1.79 16.36
N GLN A 75 0.99 3.04 16.72
CA GLN A 75 0.13 3.77 17.67
C GLN A 75 -1.03 4.50 17.01
N LEU A 76 -0.90 4.94 15.74
CA LEU A 76 -1.97 5.73 15.12
C LEU A 76 -3.26 4.89 14.98
N GLN A 77 -4.36 5.35 15.53
CA GLN A 77 -5.60 4.59 15.53
C GLN A 77 -6.46 4.90 14.29
N TYR A 78 -7.18 3.89 13.80
CA TYR A 78 -8.22 4.03 12.79
C TYR A 78 -9.55 3.61 13.42
N GLY A 79 -10.57 4.46 13.31
CA GLY A 79 -11.92 4.15 13.77
C GLY A 79 -12.70 3.35 12.72
N PRO A 80 -13.67 2.51 13.15
CA PRO A 80 -14.52 1.78 12.23
C PRO A 80 -15.51 2.73 11.51
N PRO A 81 -15.59 2.73 10.18
CA PRO A 81 -16.67 3.40 9.46
C PRO A 81 -17.87 2.47 9.33
N VAL A 82 -19.07 2.98 9.57
CA VAL A 82 -20.34 2.28 9.27
C VAL A 82 -21.12 3.11 8.27
N LYS A 83 -21.56 2.48 7.17
CA LYS A 83 -22.46 3.10 6.19
C LYS A 83 -23.71 2.23 6.06
N ILE A 84 -24.88 2.86 6.14
CA ILE A 84 -26.19 2.22 5.98
C ILE A 84 -26.88 2.92 4.81
N ALA A 85 -27.29 2.16 3.81
CA ALA A 85 -28.06 2.65 2.68
C ALA A 85 -29.40 1.93 2.66
N ILE A 86 -30.49 2.70 2.66
CA ILE A 86 -31.86 2.19 2.59
C ILE A 86 -32.48 2.78 1.32
N LEU A 87 -33.04 1.91 0.48
CA LEU A 87 -33.77 2.30 -0.72
C LEU A 87 -35.26 2.18 -0.43
N PHE A 88 -35.99 3.27 -0.66
CA PHE A 88 -37.44 3.32 -0.53
C PHE A 88 -38.11 3.30 -1.89
N LYS A 89 -39.38 2.85 -1.92
CA LYS A 89 -40.19 2.80 -3.15
C LYS A 89 -40.54 4.19 -3.67
N GLU A 90 -40.71 5.14 -2.76
CA GLU A 90 -40.88 6.58 -3.00
C GLU A 90 -39.91 7.32 -2.06
N PRO A 91 -39.44 8.54 -2.39
CA PRO A 91 -38.47 9.29 -1.60
C PRO A 91 -38.87 9.54 -0.14
#